data_AF-A0A977J6M6-F1
#
_entry.id   AF-A0A977J6M6-F1
#
_cell.length_a   1.000
_cell.length_b   1.000
_cell.length_c   1.000
_cell.angle_alpha   90.00
_cell.angle_beta   90.00
_cell.angle_gamma   90.00
#
_symmetry.space_group_name_H-M   'P 1'
#
loop_
_entity.id
_entity.type
_entity.pdbx_description
1 polymer ?
#
loop_
_entity_poly.entity_id
_entity_poly.type
_entity_poly.pdbx_seq_one_letter_code
_entity_poly.pdbx_strand_id
1 'polypeptide(L)'
;MLRFVVLTLLVAMVIGQAKNSGCNYFCTKPEGPNKGAHYCCSPPFIPLKPEEKHPGKCPPPLKDCTRIIPQVCPHDGHCPFNQKCCFDTCLDLHTCKPAHF
;
A
#
# COMPACT_ATOMS: atom_id res chain seq x y z
N MET A 1 21.78 -44.41 3.42
CA MET A 1 21.80 -43.23 2.53
C MET A 1 20.39 -42.71 2.23
N LEU A 2 19.51 -43.49 1.59
CA LEU A 2 18.15 -43.06 1.19
C LEU A 2 17.25 -42.58 2.35
N ARG A 3 17.30 -43.22 3.53
CA ARG A 3 16.51 -42.83 4.71
C ARG A 3 16.89 -41.45 5.27
N PHE A 4 18.17 -41.08 5.26
CA PHE A 4 18.64 -39.76 5.71
C PHE A 4 18.27 -38.65 4.72
N VAL A 5 18.23 -38.96 3.41
CA VAL A 5 17.78 -38.04 2.37
C VAL A 5 16.27 -37.74 2.51
N VAL A 6 15.46 -38.75 2.81
CA VAL A 6 14.02 -38.56 3.05
C VAL A 6 13.77 -37.71 4.31
N LEU A 7 14.50 -37.97 5.41
CA LEU A 7 14.39 -37.19 6.65
C LEU A 7 14.79 -35.72 6.46
N THR A 8 15.84 -35.45 5.69
CA THR A 8 16.31 -34.07 5.44
C THR A 8 15.37 -33.29 4.51
N LEU A 9 14.78 -33.95 3.51
CA LEU A 9 13.75 -33.34 2.65
C LEU A 9 12.47 -32.99 3.42
N LEU A 10 12.04 -33.85 4.34
CA LEU A 10 10.87 -33.58 5.18
C LEU A 10 11.09 -32.38 6.10
N VAL A 11 12.29 -32.23 6.67
CA VAL A 11 12.64 -31.09 7.54
C VAL A 11 12.71 -29.78 6.74
N ALA A 12 13.20 -29.78 5.51
CA ALA A 12 13.27 -28.60 4.66
C ALA A 12 11.88 -28.04 4.29
N MET A 13 10.85 -28.88 4.15
CA MET A 13 9.48 -28.43 3.89
C MET A 13 8.84 -27.68 5.08
N VAL A 14 9.31 -27.90 6.32
CA VAL A 14 8.69 -27.28 7.51
C VAL A 14 9.16 -25.83 7.73
N ILE A 15 10.27 -25.42 7.13
CA ILE A 15 10.94 -24.13 7.43
C ILE A 15 10.47 -23.00 6.48
N GLY A 16 9.64 -23.31 5.48
CA GLY A 16 9.28 -22.41 4.39
C GLY A 16 8.04 -21.52 4.58
N GLN A 17 7.53 -21.31 5.81
CA GLN A 17 6.42 -20.36 6.02
C GLN A 17 6.97 -19.01 6.47
N ALA A 18 7.46 -18.22 5.52
CA ALA A 18 7.62 -16.79 5.72
C ALA A 18 6.26 -16.23 6.13
N LYS A 19 6.13 -15.76 7.37
CA LYS A 19 4.94 -15.07 7.88
C LYS A 19 4.62 -13.94 6.91
N ASN A 20 3.61 -14.14 6.06
CA ASN A 20 3.05 -13.06 5.27
C ASN A 20 2.44 -12.09 6.30
N SER A 21 3.14 -10.97 6.54
CA SER A 21 2.65 -9.89 7.38
C SER A 21 1.43 -9.35 6.65
N GLY A 22 0.25 -9.87 7.01
CA GLY A 22 -0.97 -9.74 6.22
C GLY A 22 -1.22 -8.30 5.83
N CYS A 23 -1.56 -8.07 4.57
CA CYS A 23 -1.93 -6.76 4.06
C CYS A 23 -3.40 -6.78 3.66
N ASN A 24 -4.17 -5.81 4.13
CA ASN A 24 -5.61 -5.72 3.84
C ASN A 24 -5.86 -5.14 2.44
N TYR A 25 -4.96 -4.28 1.94
CA TYR A 25 -5.11 -3.65 0.63
C TYR A 25 -3.75 -3.34 -0.01
N PHE A 26 -3.59 -3.73 -1.27
CA PHE A 26 -2.41 -3.46 -2.08
C PHE A 26 -2.70 -2.35 -3.09
N CYS A 27 -1.82 -1.34 -3.11
CA CYS A 27 -1.87 -0.24 -4.07
C CYS A 27 -0.80 -0.42 -5.14
N THR A 28 -1.01 0.22 -6.29
CA THR A 28 -0.05 0.24 -7.40
C THR A 28 0.55 1.62 -7.54
N LYS A 29 1.88 1.71 -7.71
CA LYS A 29 2.55 2.99 -7.95
C LYS A 29 2.28 3.48 -9.38
N PRO A 30 1.64 4.64 -9.59
CA PRO A 30 1.31 5.11 -10.94
C PRO A 30 2.51 5.74 -11.67
N GLU A 31 3.52 6.20 -10.92
CA GLU A 31 4.66 6.98 -11.41
C GLU A 31 5.87 6.84 -10.48
N GLY A 32 6.99 7.47 -10.85
CA GLY A 32 8.26 7.38 -10.14
C GLY A 32 9.13 6.19 -10.56
N PRO A 33 10.30 6.00 -9.91
CA PRO A 33 11.28 4.97 -10.26
C PRO A 33 10.72 3.54 -10.21
N ASN A 34 9.68 3.32 -9.39
CA ASN A 34 9.07 2.02 -9.14
C ASN A 34 7.65 1.93 -9.71
N LYS A 35 7.34 2.65 -10.80
CA LYS A 35 6.04 2.59 -11.47
C LYS A 35 5.61 1.14 -11.73
N GLY A 36 4.37 0.81 -11.39
CA GLY A 36 3.78 -0.51 -11.53
C GLY A 36 4.06 -1.45 -10.36
N ALA A 37 4.97 -1.11 -9.45
CA ALA A 37 5.18 -1.92 -8.26
C ALA A 37 3.94 -1.88 -7.34
N HIS A 38 3.61 -3.04 -6.78
CA HIS A 38 2.59 -3.17 -5.75
C HIS A 38 3.21 -2.98 -4.37
N TYR A 39 2.48 -2.31 -3.48
CA TYR A 39 2.91 -2.14 -2.09
C TYR A 39 1.71 -2.17 -1.15
N CYS A 40 1.96 -2.54 0.10
CA CYS A 40 0.90 -2.56 1.10
C CYS A 40 0.53 -1.14 1.52
N CYS A 41 -0.71 -0.73 1.25
CA CYS A 41 -1.22 0.60 1.60
C CYS A 41 -2.32 0.57 2.66
N SER A 42 -2.79 -0.62 3.04
CA SER A 42 -3.61 -0.83 4.23
C SER A 42 -3.07 -2.02 5.02
N PRO A 43 -2.21 -1.78 6.02
CA PRO A 43 -1.75 -2.81 6.95
C PRO A 43 -2.92 -3.40 7.76
N PRO A 44 -2.73 -4.54 8.44
CA PRO A 44 -3.82 -5.33 9.03
C PRO A 44 -4.51 -4.61 10.21
N PHE A 45 -3.83 -3.64 10.83
CA PHE A 45 -4.33 -2.82 11.94
C PHE A 45 -5.18 -1.62 11.49
N ILE A 46 -5.27 -1.33 10.18
CA ILE A 46 -6.14 -0.27 9.65
C ILE A 46 -7.51 -0.89 9.32
N PRO A 47 -8.61 -0.37 9.91
CA PRO A 47 -9.95 -0.84 9.57
C PRO A 47 -10.25 -0.69 8.08
N LEU A 48 -10.81 -1.75 7.50
CA LEU A 48 -11.35 -1.69 6.14
C LEU A 48 -12.58 -0.81 6.13
N LYS A 49 -12.59 0.16 5.23
CA LYS A 49 -13.77 0.96 4.89
C LYS A 49 -14.24 0.56 3.48
N PRO A 50 -15.51 0.78 3.14
CA PRO A 50 -15.98 0.58 1.77
C PRO A 50 -15.15 1.40 0.77
N GLU A 51 -14.91 0.84 -0.40
CA GLU A 51 -14.32 1.59 -1.50
C GLU A 51 -15.34 2.64 -1.97
N GLU A 52 -14.92 3.90 -1.93
CA GLU A 52 -15.72 5.04 -2.33
C GLU A 52 -14.92 5.88 -3.32
N LYS A 53 -15.63 6.68 -4.11
CA LYS A 53 -15.03 7.66 -5.03
C LYS A 53 -15.59 9.02 -4.70
N HIS A 54 -14.74 9.89 -4.16
CA HIS A 54 -15.11 11.27 -3.86
C HIS A 54 -15.05 12.15 -5.12
N PRO A 55 -15.86 13.22 -5.19
CA PRO A 55 -15.86 14.14 -6.33
C PRO A 55 -14.51 14.89 -6.44
N GLY A 56 -14.26 15.46 -7.62
CA GLY A 56 -13.01 16.16 -7.94
C GLY A 56 -11.87 15.23 -8.40
N LYS A 57 -10.66 15.79 -8.50
CA LYS A 57 -9.44 15.13 -8.99
C LYS A 57 -8.29 15.30 -8.01
N CYS A 58 -7.27 14.46 -8.16
CA CYS A 58 -6.03 14.63 -7.41
C CYS A 58 -5.38 15.96 -7.79
N PRO A 59 -4.88 16.74 -6.81
CA PRO A 59 -4.14 17.95 -7.09
C PRO A 59 -2.82 17.60 -7.82
N PRO A 60 -2.22 18.55 -8.55
CA PRO A 60 -0.91 18.35 -9.14
C PRO A 60 0.13 18.00 -8.06
N PRO A 61 1.21 17.28 -8.42
CA PRO A 61 2.31 16.99 -7.52
C PRO A 61 2.87 18.27 -6.89
N LEU A 62 3.34 18.16 -5.64
CA LEU A 62 3.99 19.27 -4.97
C LEU A 62 5.31 19.61 -5.68
N LYS A 63 5.64 20.91 -5.72
CA LYS A 63 6.94 21.39 -6.18
C LYS A 63 8.04 21.09 -5.15
N ASP A 64 7.72 21.26 -3.86
CA ASP A 64 8.63 21.05 -2.74
C ASP A 64 8.07 20.00 -1.76
N CYS A 65 8.93 19.10 -1.28
CA CYS A 65 8.58 18.00 -0.40
C CYS A 65 8.56 18.38 1.10
N THR A 66 8.10 19.59 1.45
CA THR A 66 8.15 20.14 2.82
C THR A 66 6.94 19.77 3.70
N ARG A 67 6.18 18.72 3.35
CA ARG A 67 4.92 18.39 4.02
C ARG A 67 5.06 17.78 5.42
N ILE A 68 4.10 18.12 6.29
CA ILE A 68 3.82 17.45 7.56
C ILE A 68 3.21 16.06 7.27
N ILE A 69 3.48 15.11 8.16
CA ILE A 69 3.03 13.70 8.16
C ILE A 69 1.59 13.58 7.64
N PRO A 70 1.39 13.10 6.39
CA PRO A 70 0.06 12.97 5.82
C PRO A 70 -0.61 11.67 6.23
N GLN A 71 -1.94 11.63 6.13
CA GLN A 71 -2.70 10.41 6.32
C GLN A 71 -2.53 9.48 5.10
N VAL A 72 -2.03 8.27 5.32
CA VAL A 72 -1.96 7.21 4.31
C VAL A 72 -3.35 6.65 4.03
N CYS A 73 -3.62 6.30 2.78
CA CYS A 73 -4.91 5.75 2.36
C CYS A 73 -4.75 4.69 1.27
N PRO A 74 -5.65 3.69 1.21
CA PRO A 74 -5.78 2.79 0.08
C PRO A 74 -6.73 3.31 -1.02
N HIS A 75 -7.79 4.05 -0.64
CA HIS A 75 -8.80 4.61 -1.55
C HIS A 75 -9.54 5.80 -0.89
N ASP A 76 -10.40 6.50 -1.63
CA ASP A 76 -11.03 7.76 -1.16
C ASP A 76 -11.86 7.56 0.11
N GLY A 77 -12.54 6.42 0.28
CA GLY A 77 -13.32 6.12 1.50
C GLY A 77 -12.54 6.17 2.83
N HIS A 78 -11.19 6.14 2.79
CA HIS A 78 -10.36 6.36 3.98
C HIS A 78 -10.11 7.82 4.29
N CYS A 79 -10.40 8.73 3.36
CA CYS A 79 -10.22 10.16 3.48
C CYS A 79 -11.53 10.88 3.85
N PRO A 80 -11.48 12.13 4.33
CA PRO A 80 -12.65 13.00 4.38
C PRO A 80 -13.28 13.20 2.99
N PHE A 81 -14.59 13.46 2.93
CA PHE A 81 -15.34 13.59 1.66
C PHE A 81 -14.80 14.68 0.71
N ASN A 82 -14.18 15.73 1.24
CA ASN A 82 -13.54 16.80 0.46
C ASN A 82 -12.07 16.50 0.07
N GLN A 83 -11.63 15.27 0.26
CA GLN A 83 -10.29 14.80 -0.05
C GLN A 83 -10.32 13.56 -0.94
N LYS A 84 -9.20 13.33 -1.62
CA LYS A 84 -8.98 12.16 -2.46
C LYS A 84 -7.73 11.42 -2.02
N CYS A 85 -7.72 10.12 -2.23
CA CYS A 85 -6.56 9.28 -2.02
C CYS A 85 -5.66 9.36 -3.25
N CYS A 86 -4.54 10.06 -3.12
CA CYS A 86 -3.69 10.43 -4.24
C CYS A 86 -2.25 10.03 -3.99
N PHE A 87 -1.58 9.55 -5.02
CA PHE A 87 -0.16 9.25 -4.96
C PHE A 87 0.65 10.49 -4.60
N ASP A 88 1.57 10.35 -3.65
CA ASP A 88 2.51 11.37 -3.25
C ASP A 88 3.91 10.97 -3.70
N THR A 89 4.40 11.65 -4.74
CA THR A 89 5.71 11.37 -5.33
C THR A 89 6.87 11.68 -4.40
N CYS A 90 6.68 12.55 -3.39
CA CYS A 90 7.70 12.81 -2.38
C CYS A 90 7.84 11.64 -1.40
N LEU A 91 6.74 10.92 -1.13
CA LEU A 91 6.70 9.83 -0.16
C LEU A 91 6.62 8.44 -0.79
N ASP A 92 6.45 8.36 -2.11
CA ASP A 92 6.31 7.13 -2.89
C ASP A 92 5.13 6.25 -2.40
N LEU A 93 4.04 6.89 -1.93
CA LEU A 93 2.84 6.24 -1.38
C LEU A 93 1.57 7.10 -1.54
N HIS A 94 0.40 6.47 -1.44
CA HIS A 94 -0.91 7.13 -1.50
C HIS A 94 -1.29 7.79 -0.16
N THR A 95 -1.70 9.05 -0.23
CA THR A 95 -2.09 9.88 0.92
C THR A 95 -3.37 10.65 0.64
N CYS A 96 -4.13 10.98 1.67
CA CYS A 96 -5.27 11.87 1.54
C CYS A 96 -4.80 13.30 1.21
N LYS A 97 -5.34 13.88 0.13
CA LYS A 97 -5.06 15.25 -0.33
C LYS A 97 -6.37 15.99 -0.62
N PRO A 98 -6.42 17.32 -0.45
CA PRO A 98 -7.59 18.12 -0.84
C PRO A 98 -7.99 17.86 -2.30
N ALA A 99 -9.29 17.67 -2.53
CA ALA A 99 -9.83 17.50 -3.89
C ALA A 99 -9.65 18.79 -4.70
N HIS A 100 -9.23 18.65 -5.96
CA HIS A 100 -9.18 19.74 -6.93
C HIS A 100 -10.39 19.65 -7.86
N PHE A 101 -11.08 20.77 -8.07
CA PHE A 101 -12.26 20.87 -8.94
C PHE A 101 -11.93 21.58 -10.24
#